data_AF-A0A8H6VK97-F1
#
_entry.id   AF-A0A8H6VK97-F1
#
_cell.length_a   1.000
_cell.length_b   1.000
_cell.length_c   1.000
_cell.angle_alpha   90.00
_cell.angle_beta   90.00
_cell.angle_gamma   90.00
#
_symmetry.space_group_name_H-M   'P 1'
#
loop_
_entity.id
_entity.type
_entity.pdbx_description
1 polymer ?
#
loop_
_entity_poly.entity_id
_entity_poly.type
_entity_poly.pdbx_seq_one_letter_code
_entity_poly.pdbx_strand_id
1 'polypeptide(L)'
;MATLEAHRKTPSKRVLFAQKHSPEAVAKATVLALVKGDPISIVKRSIRRHQFRKWYEDWTTAIERDRLRPEDILPALRVGWRLICKILFFGALQDVPVTFKANLNRDENALGRTGYGGEDGSIFIELDPEAARAREGMSVSETIVYTLIHEACHAFLIKHSCICETCDFEACRDRRPFELGGGHGISWQILTMGVEQNARKCLGVDVDLQRSKDAVNDLRKRNDALYLNFEWVCRKFFGWAAVL
;
A
#
# COMPACT_ATOMS: atom_id res chain seq x y z
N MET A 1 -24.00 5.97 26.93
CA MET A 1 -22.59 5.66 27.24
C MET A 1 -22.19 4.37 26.52
N ALA A 2 -21.60 4.46 25.33
CA ALA A 2 -21.06 3.28 24.65
C ALA A 2 -19.74 2.90 25.32
N THR A 3 -19.69 1.71 25.91
CA THR A 3 -18.57 1.23 26.72
C THR A 3 -17.31 1.04 25.87
N LEU A 4 -16.16 1.40 26.44
CA LEU A 4 -14.79 1.22 25.91
C LEU A 4 -14.46 -0.21 25.43
N GLU A 5 -15.33 -1.18 25.68
CA GLU A 5 -15.21 -2.58 25.21
C GLU A 5 -15.45 -2.75 23.70
N ALA A 6 -16.17 -1.83 23.05
CA ALA A 6 -16.40 -1.89 21.60
C ALA A 6 -15.09 -1.74 20.78
N HIS A 7 -14.00 -1.28 21.39
CA HIS A 7 -12.69 -1.13 20.75
C HIS A 7 -11.76 -2.35 20.87
N ARG A 8 -12.19 -3.45 21.52
CA ARG A 8 -11.38 -4.68 21.67
C ARG A 8 -11.60 -5.72 20.57
N LYS A 9 -12.74 -5.72 19.88
CA LYS A 9 -12.97 -6.64 18.76
C LYS A 9 -12.42 -6.03 17.48
N THR A 10 -11.45 -6.70 16.86
CA THR A 10 -10.99 -6.36 15.52
C THR A 10 -12.20 -6.35 14.58
N PRO A 11 -12.50 -5.24 13.90
CA PRO A 11 -13.61 -5.22 12.95
C PRO A 11 -13.38 -6.29 11.89
N SER A 12 -14.44 -6.99 11.47
CA SER A 12 -14.31 -8.03 10.45
C SER A 12 -13.75 -7.43 9.17
N LYS A 13 -13.06 -8.22 8.32
CA LYS A 13 -12.56 -7.75 7.01
C LYS A 13 -13.66 -7.06 6.19
N ARG A 14 -14.88 -7.59 6.25
CA ARG A 14 -16.06 -7.00 5.59
C ARG A 14 -16.42 -5.62 6.13
N VAL A 15 -16.23 -5.38 7.43
CA VAL A 15 -16.50 -4.08 8.07
C VAL A 15 -15.35 -3.09 7.87
N LEU A 16 -14.09 -3.58 7.91
CA LEU A 16 -12.88 -2.80 7.62
C LEU A 16 -12.87 -2.29 6.17
N PHE A 17 -13.30 -3.13 5.24
CA PHE A 17 -13.14 -2.90 3.80
C PHE A 17 -14.46 -2.71 3.05
N ALA A 18 -15.58 -2.54 3.76
CA ALA A 18 -16.80 -2.03 3.16
C ALA A 18 -16.48 -0.67 2.52
N GLN A 19 -16.84 -0.51 1.25
CA GLN A 19 -16.55 0.70 0.49
C GLN A 19 -16.98 1.93 1.29
N LYS A 20 -16.06 2.88 1.50
CA LYS A 20 -16.33 4.11 2.25
C LYS A 20 -16.30 5.30 1.33
N HIS A 21 -17.17 6.26 1.60
CA HIS A 21 -17.17 7.58 0.95
C HIS A 21 -15.92 8.41 1.27
N SER A 22 -15.14 8.05 2.29
CA SER A 22 -13.89 8.74 2.64
C SER A 22 -12.68 7.80 2.47
N PRO A 23 -11.88 7.99 1.40
CA PRO A 23 -10.55 7.39 1.27
C PRO A 23 -9.68 7.54 2.52
N GLU A 24 -9.76 8.68 3.20
CA GLU A 24 -8.98 8.94 4.41
C GLU A 24 -9.37 8.00 5.57
N ALA A 25 -10.67 7.78 5.78
CA ALA A 25 -11.17 6.86 6.80
C ALA A 25 -10.69 5.42 6.54
N VAL A 26 -10.63 5.02 5.26
CA VAL A 26 -10.10 3.71 4.83
C VAL A 26 -8.61 3.62 5.16
N ALA A 27 -7.82 4.61 4.76
CA ALA A 27 -6.39 4.66 5.05
C ALA A 27 -6.13 4.54 6.57
N LYS A 28 -6.81 5.35 7.39
CA LYS A 28 -6.67 5.33 8.85
C LYS A 28 -7.06 4.00 9.47
N ALA A 29 -8.18 3.41 9.05
CA ALA A 29 -8.63 2.12 9.58
C ALA A 29 -7.62 1.01 9.27
N THR A 30 -7.06 1.02 8.05
CA THR A 30 -6.03 0.09 7.62
C THR A 30 -4.73 0.27 8.41
N VAL A 31 -4.24 1.51 8.55
CA VAL A 31 -3.06 1.80 9.37
C VAL A 31 -3.30 1.32 10.79
N LEU A 32 -4.43 1.67 11.41
CA LEU A 32 -4.76 1.24 12.76
C LEU A 32 -4.79 -0.28 12.91
N ALA A 33 -5.30 -1.00 11.90
CA ALA A 33 -5.31 -2.47 11.88
C ALA A 33 -3.88 -3.04 11.76
N LEU A 34 -3.01 -2.42 10.95
CA LEU A 34 -1.60 -2.82 10.81
C LEU A 34 -0.86 -2.58 12.14
N VAL A 35 -1.12 -1.44 12.77
CA VAL A 35 -0.51 -0.98 14.02
C VAL A 35 -0.89 -1.83 15.21
N LYS A 36 -2.20 -1.93 15.48
CA LYS A 36 -2.74 -2.69 16.61
C LYS A 36 -2.41 -4.17 16.48
N GLY A 37 -1.95 -4.55 15.30
CA GLY A 37 -1.61 -5.88 14.96
C GLY A 37 -2.90 -6.64 14.73
N ASP A 38 -3.11 -7.06 13.49
CA ASP A 38 -4.10 -8.11 13.21
C ASP A 38 -3.95 -9.21 14.28
N PRO A 39 -5.03 -9.75 14.87
CA PRO A 39 -4.99 -10.95 15.74
C PRO A 39 -4.45 -12.21 15.04
N ILE A 40 -3.70 -12.06 13.96
CA ILE A 40 -2.69 -13.01 13.51
C ILE A 40 -1.71 -13.21 14.67
N SER A 41 -1.77 -14.39 15.29
CA SER A 41 -0.83 -14.80 16.33
C SER A 41 0.61 -14.51 15.90
N ILE A 42 1.47 -14.16 16.86
CA ILE A 42 2.91 -13.93 16.65
C ILE A 42 3.53 -15.02 15.76
N VAL A 43 3.10 -16.27 15.99
CA VAL A 43 3.47 -17.45 15.19
C VAL A 43 3.12 -17.29 13.71
N LYS A 44 1.88 -16.94 13.38
CA LYS A 44 1.45 -16.74 11.98
C LYS A 44 2.19 -15.58 11.32
N ARG A 45 2.56 -14.52 12.06
CA ARG A 45 3.40 -13.43 11.51
C ARG A 45 4.81 -13.92 11.20
N SER A 46 5.41 -14.68 12.12
CA SER A 46 6.74 -15.26 11.93
C SER A 46 6.78 -16.18 10.70
N ILE A 47 5.78 -17.06 10.54
CA ILE A 47 5.67 -17.94 9.39
C ILE A 47 5.58 -17.14 8.09
N ARG A 48 4.69 -16.13 8.03
CA ARG A 48 4.52 -15.30 6.83
C ARG A 48 5.79 -14.51 6.49
N ARG A 49 6.48 -13.98 7.50
CA ARG A 49 7.76 -13.29 7.31
C ARG A 49 8.82 -14.23 6.74
N HIS A 50 8.90 -15.45 7.26
CA HIS A 50 9.84 -16.45 6.76
C HIS A 50 9.51 -16.86 5.31
N GLN A 51 8.23 -17.07 5.00
CA GLN A 51 7.76 -17.35 3.64
C GLN A 51 8.11 -16.21 2.67
N PHE A 52 7.89 -14.96 3.09
CA PHE A 52 8.24 -13.80 2.29
C PHE A 52 9.76 -13.70 2.08
N ARG A 53 10.56 -13.83 3.13
CA ARG A 53 12.02 -13.76 3.02
C ARG A 53 12.57 -14.80 2.07
N LYS A 54 12.14 -16.06 2.22
CA LYS A 54 12.55 -17.13 1.31
C LYS A 54 12.16 -16.81 -0.13
N TRP A 55 10.90 -16.43 -0.36
CA TRP A 55 10.45 -16.04 -1.70
C TRP A 55 11.25 -14.87 -2.27
N TYR A 56 11.55 -13.86 -1.46
CA TYR A 56 12.27 -12.68 -1.87
C TYR A 56 13.73 -13.00 -2.21
N GLU A 57 14.40 -13.85 -1.41
CA GLU A 57 15.73 -14.38 -1.70
C GLU A 57 15.75 -15.17 -3.02
N ASP A 58 14.77 -16.05 -3.25
CA ASP A 58 14.62 -16.83 -4.48
C ASP A 58 14.36 -15.91 -5.70
N TRP A 59 13.51 -14.89 -5.54
CA TRP A 59 13.19 -13.88 -6.55
C TRP A 59 14.40 -13.04 -6.94
N THR A 60 15.11 -12.49 -5.96
CA THR A 60 16.33 -11.72 -6.17
C THR A 60 17.40 -12.58 -6.82
N THR A 61 17.55 -13.82 -6.40
CA THR A 61 18.49 -14.76 -7.01
C THR A 61 18.17 -15.00 -8.49
N ALA A 62 16.91 -15.29 -8.81
CA ALA A 62 16.46 -15.53 -10.18
C ALA A 62 16.76 -14.35 -11.11
N ILE A 63 16.52 -13.11 -10.66
CA ILE A 63 16.70 -11.91 -11.46
C ILE A 63 18.16 -11.48 -11.53
N GLU A 64 18.82 -11.37 -10.36
CA GLU A 64 20.12 -10.71 -10.28
C GLU A 64 21.27 -11.66 -10.56
N ARG A 65 21.17 -12.91 -10.08
CA ARG A 65 22.22 -13.92 -10.28
C ARG A 65 21.99 -14.71 -11.57
N ASP A 66 20.78 -15.25 -11.72
CA ASP A 66 20.46 -16.17 -12.81
C ASP A 66 20.00 -15.42 -14.09
N ARG A 67 19.87 -14.08 -14.01
CA ARG A 67 19.56 -13.16 -15.12
C ARG A 67 18.27 -13.53 -15.86
N LEU A 68 17.30 -14.12 -15.15
CA LEU A 68 15.98 -14.36 -15.69
C LEU A 68 15.24 -13.04 -15.88
N ARG A 69 14.52 -12.91 -17.00
CA ARG A 69 13.71 -11.73 -17.27
C ARG A 69 12.47 -11.76 -16.37
N PRO A 70 12.07 -10.64 -15.72
CA PRO A 70 10.93 -10.62 -14.81
C PRO A 70 9.63 -11.17 -15.41
N GLU A 71 9.40 -10.96 -16.71
CA GLU A 71 8.22 -11.41 -17.43
C GLU A 71 8.14 -12.93 -17.50
N ASP A 72 9.27 -13.60 -17.68
CA ASP A 72 9.36 -15.06 -17.77
C ASP A 72 9.04 -15.73 -16.42
N ILE A 73 9.19 -14.99 -15.32
CA ILE A 73 8.93 -15.45 -13.95
C ILE A 73 7.73 -14.74 -13.29
N LEU A 74 6.79 -14.22 -14.08
CA LEU A 74 5.53 -13.65 -13.58
C LEU A 74 4.76 -14.58 -12.62
N PRO A 75 4.70 -15.92 -12.82
CA PRO A 75 4.09 -16.81 -11.83
C PRO A 75 4.76 -16.74 -10.45
N ALA A 76 6.09 -16.57 -10.40
CA ALA A 76 6.83 -16.39 -9.15
C ALA A 76 6.50 -15.04 -8.50
N LEU A 77 6.40 -13.96 -9.29
CA LEU A 77 5.96 -12.66 -8.79
C LEU A 77 4.57 -12.74 -8.15
N ARG A 78 3.63 -13.46 -8.77
CA ARG A 78 2.26 -13.65 -8.24
C ARG A 78 2.22 -14.43 -6.93
N VAL A 79 3.23 -15.25 -6.63
CA VAL A 79 3.37 -15.87 -5.29
C VAL A 79 3.75 -14.81 -4.26
N GLY A 80 4.75 -13.99 -4.56
CA GLY A 80 5.15 -12.86 -3.72
C GLY A 80 4.04 -11.85 -3.50
N TRP A 81 3.32 -11.50 -4.56
CA TRP A 81 2.16 -10.62 -4.50
C TRP A 81 1.14 -11.09 -3.46
N ARG A 82 0.78 -12.37 -3.49
CA ARG A 82 -0.15 -12.95 -2.50
C ARG A 82 0.38 -12.86 -1.08
N LEU A 83 1.69 -12.96 -0.86
CA LEU A 83 2.30 -12.78 0.46
C LEU A 83 2.24 -11.31 0.90
N ILE A 84 2.62 -10.38 0.01
CA ILE A 84 2.54 -8.93 0.23
C ILE A 84 1.11 -8.53 0.59
N CYS A 85 0.11 -8.94 -0.21
CA CYS A 85 -1.30 -8.67 0.09
C CYS A 85 -1.72 -9.19 1.44
N LYS A 86 -1.37 -10.44 1.78
CA LYS A 86 -1.75 -11.07 3.06
C LYS A 86 -1.13 -10.36 4.27
N ILE A 87 0.04 -9.75 4.09
CA ILE A 87 0.81 -9.14 5.18
C ILE A 87 0.45 -7.65 5.33
N LEU A 88 0.41 -6.90 4.24
CA LEU A 88 0.26 -5.44 4.26
C LEU A 88 -1.16 -4.95 3.98
N PHE A 89 -1.98 -5.77 3.31
CA PHE A 89 -3.34 -5.39 2.89
C PHE A 89 -4.41 -6.40 3.33
N PHE A 90 -4.10 -7.25 4.32
CA PHE A 90 -5.01 -8.24 4.88
C PHE A 90 -5.66 -9.17 3.83
N GLY A 91 -5.01 -9.38 2.70
CA GLY A 91 -5.49 -10.17 1.57
C GLY A 91 -6.51 -9.46 0.68
N ALA A 92 -6.81 -8.18 0.90
CA ALA A 92 -7.85 -7.45 0.18
C ALA A 92 -7.57 -7.28 -1.33
N LEU A 93 -6.29 -7.35 -1.72
CA LEU A 93 -5.84 -7.18 -3.10
C LEU A 93 -5.36 -8.48 -3.76
N GLN A 94 -5.51 -9.64 -3.11
CA GLN A 94 -4.92 -10.90 -3.60
C GLN A 94 -5.42 -11.31 -5.00
N ASP A 95 -6.61 -10.83 -5.37
CA ASP A 95 -7.29 -11.12 -6.64
C ASP A 95 -7.11 -9.99 -7.67
N VAL A 96 -6.42 -8.90 -7.32
CA VAL A 96 -6.05 -7.84 -8.26
C VAL A 96 -4.98 -8.40 -9.21
N PRO A 97 -5.23 -8.43 -10.54
CA PRO A 97 -4.27 -8.91 -11.50
C PRO A 97 -3.00 -8.07 -11.48
N VAL A 98 -1.85 -8.75 -11.50
CA VAL A 98 -0.53 -8.14 -11.70
C VAL A 98 0.05 -8.69 -13.00
N THR A 99 0.48 -7.79 -13.86
CA THR A 99 1.08 -8.06 -15.17
C THR A 99 2.30 -7.16 -15.40
N PHE A 100 3.10 -7.51 -16.41
CA PHE A 100 4.13 -6.63 -16.92
C PHE A 100 3.64 -5.95 -18.20
N LYS A 101 4.00 -4.69 -18.38
CA LYS A 101 3.77 -3.93 -19.61
C LYS A 101 5.10 -3.38 -20.09
N ALA A 102 5.55 -3.88 -21.24
CA ALA A 102 6.80 -3.43 -21.84
C ALA A 102 6.74 -1.94 -22.18
N ASN A 103 7.85 -1.24 -21.99
CA ASN A 103 8.02 0.19 -22.28
C ASN A 103 7.12 1.13 -21.45
N LEU A 104 6.55 0.69 -20.32
CA LEU A 104 5.71 1.55 -19.49
C LEU A 104 6.46 2.83 -19.05
N ASN A 105 7.73 2.73 -18.67
CA ASN A 105 8.53 3.89 -18.30
C ASN A 105 8.84 4.80 -19.49
N ARG A 106 9.05 4.24 -20.69
CA ARG A 106 9.29 5.04 -21.89
C ARG A 106 8.03 5.77 -22.35
N ASP A 107 6.90 5.08 -22.30
CA ASP A 107 5.65 5.53 -22.90
C ASP A 107 4.82 6.40 -21.92
N GLU A 108 4.91 6.13 -20.61
CA GLU A 108 4.12 6.78 -19.56
C GLU A 108 4.97 7.44 -18.46
N ASN A 109 6.31 7.40 -18.55
CA ASN A 109 7.22 7.89 -17.50
C ASN A 109 6.92 7.31 -16.11
N ALA A 110 6.52 6.03 -16.08
CA ALA A 110 6.10 5.32 -14.88
C ALA A 110 6.73 3.93 -14.80
N LEU A 111 7.17 3.53 -13.60
CA LEU A 111 7.69 2.18 -13.33
C LEU A 111 6.58 1.16 -13.08
N GLY A 112 5.40 1.65 -12.73
CA GLY A 112 4.22 0.86 -12.50
C GLY A 112 3.00 1.75 -12.63
N ARG A 113 1.86 1.11 -12.82
CA ARG A 113 0.57 1.78 -12.94
C ARG A 113 -0.53 0.93 -12.34
N THR A 114 -1.36 1.57 -11.56
CA THR A 114 -2.67 1.06 -11.20
C THR A 114 -3.70 1.58 -12.18
N GLY A 115 -4.40 0.65 -12.83
CA GLY A 115 -5.45 0.96 -13.78
C GLY A 115 -6.82 0.47 -13.35
N TYR A 116 -7.83 0.98 -14.03
CA TYR A 116 -9.22 0.57 -13.97
C TYR A 116 -9.67 0.36 -15.41
N GLY A 117 -10.14 -0.85 -15.75
CA GLY A 117 -10.47 -1.19 -17.14
C GLY A 117 -11.33 -2.44 -17.25
N GLY A 118 -11.97 -2.59 -18.41
CA GLY A 118 -12.98 -3.61 -18.67
C GLY A 118 -14.42 -3.08 -18.46
N GLU A 119 -15.40 -3.78 -19.06
CA GLU A 119 -16.83 -3.48 -18.86
C GLU A 119 -17.26 -3.66 -17.38
N ASP A 120 -16.47 -4.39 -16.60
CA ASP A 120 -16.71 -4.67 -15.18
C ASP A 120 -16.04 -3.67 -14.23
N GLY A 121 -15.25 -2.71 -14.74
CA GLY A 121 -14.54 -1.74 -13.93
C GLY A 121 -13.48 -2.36 -13.01
N SER A 122 -12.91 -3.50 -13.39
CA SER A 122 -11.91 -4.20 -12.58
C SER A 122 -10.59 -3.42 -12.45
N ILE A 123 -9.98 -3.51 -11.27
CA ILE A 123 -8.70 -2.88 -10.93
C ILE A 123 -7.57 -3.84 -11.28
N PHE A 124 -6.49 -3.32 -11.87
CA PHE A 124 -5.29 -4.08 -12.20
C PHE A 124 -4.01 -3.28 -11.92
N ILE A 125 -2.88 -3.98 -11.84
CA ILE A 125 -1.55 -3.40 -11.67
C ILE A 125 -0.65 -3.86 -12.82
N GLU A 126 -0.04 -2.90 -13.51
CA GLU A 126 1.00 -3.12 -14.51
C GLU A 126 2.34 -2.65 -13.94
N LEU A 127 3.41 -3.40 -14.22
CA LEU A 127 4.78 -3.05 -13.86
C LEU A 127 5.65 -2.98 -15.11
N ASP A 128 6.64 -2.09 -15.12
CA ASP A 128 7.69 -2.10 -16.12
C ASP A 128 8.70 -3.20 -15.80
N PRO A 129 8.92 -4.20 -16.67
CA PRO A 129 9.95 -5.20 -16.45
C PRO A 129 11.38 -4.62 -16.50
N GLU A 130 11.58 -3.48 -17.16
CA GLU A 130 12.86 -2.79 -17.26
C GLU A 130 13.09 -1.74 -16.16
N ALA A 131 12.32 -1.80 -15.06
CA ALA A 131 12.37 -0.82 -13.97
C ALA A 131 13.76 -0.60 -13.34
N ALA A 132 14.70 -1.52 -13.62
CA ALA A 132 16.14 -1.47 -13.33
C ALA A 132 16.84 -0.11 -13.48
N ARG A 133 16.37 0.77 -14.38
CA ARG A 133 17.12 1.97 -14.79
C ARG A 133 16.75 3.26 -14.04
N ALA A 134 15.80 3.23 -13.11
CA ALA A 134 15.15 4.45 -12.64
C ALA A 134 15.42 4.85 -11.19
N ARG A 135 15.97 3.98 -10.34
CA ARG A 135 16.30 4.32 -8.94
C ARG A 135 17.75 3.99 -8.62
N GLU A 136 18.54 5.03 -8.40
CA GLU A 136 19.95 4.91 -8.03
C GLU A 136 20.09 4.09 -6.74
N GLY A 137 20.98 3.08 -6.76
CA GLY A 137 21.28 2.23 -5.61
C GLY A 137 20.31 1.08 -5.34
N MET A 138 19.27 0.88 -6.16
CA MET A 138 18.35 -0.27 -6.02
C MET A 138 18.56 -1.32 -7.11
N SER A 139 18.41 -2.59 -6.74
CA SER A 139 18.38 -3.71 -7.67
C SER A 139 17.10 -3.71 -8.52
N VAL A 140 17.09 -4.46 -9.64
CA VAL A 140 15.89 -4.67 -10.45
C VAL A 140 14.81 -5.38 -9.64
N SER A 141 15.22 -6.45 -8.94
CA SER A 141 14.35 -7.24 -8.07
C SER A 141 13.70 -6.38 -6.96
N GLU A 142 14.48 -5.47 -6.37
CA GLU A 142 14.03 -4.50 -5.37
C GLU A 142 13.04 -3.51 -5.96
N THR A 143 13.40 -2.90 -7.10
CA THR A 143 12.60 -1.88 -7.75
C THR A 143 11.22 -2.42 -8.11
N ILE A 144 11.12 -3.62 -8.67
CA ILE A 144 9.83 -4.24 -9.01
C ILE A 144 8.97 -4.45 -7.76
N VAL A 145 9.54 -4.95 -6.66
CA VAL A 145 8.78 -5.17 -5.42
C VAL A 145 8.32 -3.86 -4.80
N TYR A 146 9.15 -2.82 -4.83
CA TYR A 146 8.81 -1.50 -4.28
C TYR A 146 7.69 -0.87 -5.09
N THR A 147 7.82 -0.87 -6.41
CA THR A 147 6.80 -0.36 -7.31
C THR A 147 5.50 -1.14 -7.15
N LEU A 148 5.55 -2.47 -6.99
CA LEU A 148 4.35 -3.26 -6.72
C LEU A 148 3.67 -2.84 -5.40
N ILE A 149 4.42 -2.56 -4.33
CA ILE A 149 3.84 -2.09 -3.06
C ILE A 149 3.27 -0.67 -3.20
N HIS A 150 3.91 0.18 -4.00
CA HIS A 150 3.40 1.51 -4.36
C HIS A 150 2.05 1.37 -5.07
N GLU A 151 2.00 0.67 -6.20
CA GLU A 151 0.75 0.48 -6.95
C GLU A 151 -0.33 -0.24 -6.13
N ALA A 152 0.06 -1.15 -5.24
CA ALA A 152 -0.88 -1.77 -4.31
C ALA A 152 -1.59 -0.76 -3.39
N CYS A 153 -0.90 0.30 -2.95
CA CYS A 153 -1.53 1.35 -2.16
C CYS A 153 -2.59 2.11 -2.97
N HIS A 154 -2.35 2.34 -4.27
CA HIS A 154 -3.30 3.00 -5.16
C HIS A 154 -4.51 2.10 -5.37
N ALA A 155 -4.25 0.83 -5.73
CA ALA A 155 -5.28 -0.17 -5.90
C ALA A 155 -6.12 -0.35 -4.64
N PHE A 156 -5.52 -0.30 -3.45
CA PHE A 156 -6.22 -0.38 -2.17
C PHE A 156 -7.19 0.77 -1.97
N LEU A 157 -6.72 2.01 -2.17
CA LEU A 157 -7.56 3.19 -2.02
C LEU A 157 -8.69 3.15 -3.04
N ILE A 158 -8.41 2.87 -4.31
CA ILE A 158 -9.44 2.79 -5.37
C ILE A 158 -10.46 1.70 -5.05
N LYS A 159 -10.03 0.51 -4.61
CA LYS A 159 -10.93 -0.63 -4.34
C LYS A 159 -11.86 -0.42 -3.15
N HIS A 160 -11.40 0.30 -2.12
CA HIS A 160 -12.11 0.38 -0.84
C HIS A 160 -12.65 1.76 -0.52
N SER A 161 -12.34 2.76 -1.34
CA SER A 161 -12.98 4.06 -1.28
C SER A 161 -14.00 4.24 -2.41
N CYS A 162 -14.88 5.22 -2.25
CA CYS A 162 -15.79 5.61 -3.30
C CYS A 162 -15.00 6.26 -4.45
N ILE A 163 -15.29 5.86 -5.68
CA ILE A 163 -14.77 6.52 -6.88
C ILE A 163 -15.56 7.83 -7.01
N CYS A 164 -15.02 8.92 -6.45
CA CYS A 164 -15.72 10.19 -6.31
C CYS A 164 -16.22 10.81 -7.64
N GLU A 165 -15.79 10.31 -8.80
CA GLU A 165 -16.27 10.75 -10.13
C GLU A 165 -17.71 10.35 -10.42
N THR A 166 -18.13 9.19 -9.93
CA THR A 166 -19.48 8.64 -10.13
C THR A 166 -20.32 8.74 -8.86
N CYS A 167 -19.77 9.34 -7.81
CA CYS A 167 -20.47 9.55 -6.57
C CYS A 167 -21.25 10.88 -6.60
N ASP A 168 -22.57 10.79 -6.53
CA ASP A 168 -23.44 11.97 -6.48
C ASP A 168 -23.40 12.70 -5.13
N PHE A 169 -22.67 12.18 -4.13
CA PHE A 169 -22.49 12.86 -2.86
C PHE A 169 -21.48 14.02 -2.99
N GLU A 170 -21.98 15.25 -2.83
CA GLU A 170 -21.21 16.51 -2.86
C GLU A 170 -19.94 16.45 -1.98
N ALA A 171 -20.07 15.94 -0.76
CA ALA A 171 -18.94 15.78 0.16
C ALA A 171 -17.82 14.85 -0.36
N CYS A 172 -18.10 13.93 -1.28
CA CYS A 172 -17.08 13.09 -1.92
C CYS A 172 -16.33 13.83 -3.02
N ARG A 173 -17.04 14.69 -3.77
CA ARG A 173 -16.50 15.46 -4.89
C ARG A 173 -15.52 16.52 -4.42
N ASP A 174 -15.89 17.27 -3.38
CA ASP A 174 -15.10 18.38 -2.86
C ASP A 174 -13.80 17.93 -2.18
N ARG A 175 -13.81 16.73 -1.59
CA ARG A 175 -12.66 16.18 -0.88
C ARG A 175 -11.64 15.52 -1.81
N ARG A 176 -12.03 15.14 -3.02
CA ARG A 176 -11.20 14.35 -3.95
C ARG A 176 -9.84 14.99 -4.28
N PRO A 177 -9.74 16.29 -4.64
CA PRO A 177 -8.46 16.90 -4.99
C PRO A 177 -7.45 16.86 -3.83
N PHE A 178 -7.95 16.84 -2.60
CA PHE A 178 -7.14 16.83 -1.39
C PHE A 178 -6.86 15.41 -0.90
N GLU A 179 -7.86 14.53 -0.94
CA GLU A 179 -7.75 13.18 -0.41
C GLU A 179 -6.95 12.24 -1.30
N LEU A 180 -7.03 12.41 -2.62
CA LEU A 180 -6.35 11.59 -3.62
C LEU A 180 -5.31 12.38 -4.45
N GLY A 181 -5.39 13.72 -4.48
CA GLY A 181 -4.50 14.68 -5.16
C GLY A 181 -3.38 14.11 -6.04
N GLY A 182 -3.55 14.16 -7.37
CA GLY A 182 -2.55 13.70 -8.35
C GLY A 182 -2.14 12.23 -8.21
N GLY A 183 -2.85 11.43 -7.40
CA GLY A 183 -2.49 10.06 -7.00
C GLY A 183 -1.93 9.98 -5.58
N HIS A 184 -1.30 11.04 -5.05
CA HIS A 184 -0.56 11.01 -3.76
C HIS A 184 -1.11 11.96 -2.70
N GLY A 185 -2.44 12.16 -2.67
CA GLY A 185 -3.14 12.99 -1.67
C GLY A 185 -3.06 12.48 -0.21
N ILE A 186 -3.79 13.10 0.71
CA ILE A 186 -3.66 12.84 2.16
C ILE A 186 -3.85 11.35 2.54
N SER A 187 -4.75 10.64 1.86
CA SER A 187 -5.09 9.26 2.16
C SER A 187 -3.98 8.33 1.74
N TRP A 188 -3.34 8.66 0.62
CA TRP A 188 -2.11 8.01 0.16
C TRP A 188 -0.99 8.19 1.17
N GLN A 189 -0.74 9.42 1.65
CA GLN A 189 0.32 9.69 2.63
C GLN A 189 0.11 8.93 3.95
N ILE A 190 -1.14 8.86 4.44
CA ILE A 190 -1.49 8.09 5.64
C ILE A 190 -1.25 6.60 5.43
N LEU A 191 -1.80 6.04 4.33
CA LEU A 191 -1.69 4.62 4.04
C LEU A 191 -0.24 4.18 3.86
N THR A 192 0.51 4.88 3.02
CA THR A 192 1.90 4.55 2.70
C THR A 192 2.78 4.56 3.94
N MET A 193 2.63 5.53 4.84
CA MET A 193 3.39 5.55 6.09
C MET A 193 3.19 4.27 6.92
N GLY A 194 1.94 3.84 7.09
CA GLY A 194 1.66 2.59 7.81
C GLY A 194 2.19 1.37 7.07
N VAL A 195 2.14 1.38 5.74
CA VAL A 195 2.64 0.30 4.88
C VAL A 195 4.17 0.21 4.93
N GLU A 196 4.92 1.32 4.78
CA GLU A 196 6.40 1.37 4.86
C GLU A 196 6.89 0.80 6.20
N GLN A 197 6.32 1.28 7.30
CA GLN A 197 6.72 0.83 8.62
C GLN A 197 6.41 -0.66 8.85
N ASN A 198 5.30 -1.16 8.32
CA ASN A 198 4.95 -2.57 8.42
C ASN A 198 5.71 -3.43 7.41
N ALA A 199 6.13 -2.91 6.27
CA ALA A 199 7.03 -3.60 5.36
C ALA A 199 8.36 -3.88 6.09
N ARG A 200 8.93 -2.87 6.76
CA ARG A 200 10.16 -3.06 7.55
C ARG A 200 9.97 -4.08 8.67
N LYS A 201 8.87 -4.01 9.43
CA LYS A 201 8.63 -4.91 10.57
C LYS A 201 8.26 -6.34 10.15
N CYS A 202 7.39 -6.49 9.15
CA CYS A 202 6.75 -7.76 8.81
C CYS A 202 7.39 -8.46 7.61
N LEU A 203 7.92 -7.69 6.64
CA LEU A 203 8.63 -8.24 5.48
C LEU A 203 10.14 -8.21 5.69
N GLY A 204 10.66 -7.25 6.46
CA GLY A 204 12.09 -7.05 6.65
C GLY A 204 12.76 -6.26 5.53
N VAL A 205 11.98 -5.54 4.73
CA VAL A 205 12.46 -4.66 3.64
C VAL A 205 12.13 -3.20 3.96
N ASP A 206 13.03 -2.28 3.63
CA ASP A 206 12.88 -0.85 3.94
C ASP A 206 12.38 -0.08 2.72
N VAL A 207 11.06 -0.02 2.56
CA VAL A 207 10.44 0.54 1.36
C VAL A 207 10.30 2.05 1.46
N ASP A 208 10.80 2.78 0.47
CA ASP A 208 10.49 4.21 0.26
C ASP A 208 9.41 4.35 -0.83
N LEU A 209 8.19 4.67 -0.39
CA LEU A 209 7.02 4.89 -1.24
C LEU A 209 6.91 6.35 -1.71
N GLN A 210 7.99 7.13 -1.58
CA GLN A 210 8.12 8.51 -2.08
C GLN A 210 7.07 9.45 -1.49
N ARG A 211 6.85 9.35 -0.18
CA ARG A 211 5.97 10.26 0.54
C ARG A 211 6.48 11.70 0.43
N SER A 212 5.55 12.64 0.30
CA SER A 212 5.90 14.06 0.28
C SER A 212 6.19 14.54 1.70
N LYS A 213 7.42 15.02 1.93
CA LYS A 213 7.80 15.67 3.19
C LYS A 213 6.94 16.90 3.47
N ASP A 214 6.53 17.60 2.42
CA ASP A 214 5.68 18.78 2.51
C ASP A 214 4.24 18.44 2.87
N ALA A 215 3.71 17.30 2.42
CA ALA A 215 2.37 16.86 2.82
C ALA A 215 2.26 16.60 4.33
N VAL A 216 3.31 16.07 4.96
CA VAL A 216 3.39 15.91 6.42
C VAL A 216 3.45 17.27 7.13
N ASN A 217 4.18 18.23 6.56
CA ASN A 217 4.25 19.59 7.09
C ASN A 217 2.95 20.39 6.89
N ASP A 218 2.23 20.17 5.79
CA ASP A 218 0.95 20.81 5.51
C ASP A 218 -0.16 20.27 6.41
N LEU A 219 -0.15 18.95 6.67
CA LEU A 219 -0.96 18.35 7.73
C LEU A 219 -0.71 19.02 9.09
N ARG A 220 0.57 19.25 9.44
CA ARG A 220 0.99 19.90 10.69
C ARG A 220 0.54 21.36 10.79
N LYS A 221 0.73 22.14 9.72
CA LYS A 221 0.42 23.59 9.69
C LYS A 221 -1.07 23.88 9.79
N ARG A 222 -1.93 22.98 9.29
CA ARG A 222 -3.39 23.17 9.30
C ARG A 222 -4.01 23.02 10.70
N ASN A 223 -3.21 22.66 11.72
CA ASN A 223 -3.67 22.38 13.08
C ASN A 223 -4.91 21.47 13.10
N ASP A 224 -4.96 20.61 12.09
CA ASP A 224 -6.14 19.84 11.80
C ASP A 224 -6.24 18.81 12.93
N ALA A 225 -7.41 18.63 13.53
CA ALA A 225 -7.62 17.58 14.55
C ALA A 225 -7.19 16.19 14.01
N LEU A 226 -7.12 16.09 12.69
CA LEU A 226 -6.49 15.08 11.86
C LEU A 226 -4.99 14.88 12.07
N TYR A 227 -4.15 15.93 12.05
CA TYR A 227 -2.73 15.84 12.36
C TYR A 227 -2.50 15.52 13.84
N LEU A 228 -3.32 16.04 14.75
CA LEU A 228 -3.22 15.68 16.17
C LEU A 228 -3.58 14.21 16.42
N ASN A 229 -4.56 13.65 15.70
CA ASN A 229 -4.84 12.22 15.72
C ASN A 229 -3.76 11.39 15.01
N PHE A 230 -3.17 11.91 13.93
CA PHE A 230 -2.07 11.30 13.19
C PHE A 230 -0.79 11.24 14.02
N GLU A 231 -0.39 12.36 14.63
CA GLU A 231 0.73 12.48 15.55
C GLU A 231 0.47 11.68 16.83
N TRP A 232 -0.78 11.62 17.32
CA TRP A 232 -1.17 10.72 18.40
C TRP A 232 -1.07 9.25 18.01
N VAL A 233 -1.53 8.83 16.82
CA VAL A 233 -1.36 7.45 16.34
C VAL A 233 0.13 7.11 16.23
N CYS A 234 0.93 8.01 15.66
CA CYS A 234 2.37 7.82 15.55
C CYS A 234 3.07 7.78 16.91
N ARG A 235 2.82 8.74 17.79
CA ARG A 235 3.40 8.76 19.15
C ARG A 235 2.95 7.57 19.99
N LYS A 236 1.65 7.22 19.95
CA LYS A 236 1.06 6.18 20.77
C LYS A 236 1.50 4.77 20.38
N PHE A 237 1.76 4.54 19.09
CA PHE A 237 2.01 3.19 18.62
C PHE A 237 3.36 2.98 17.94
N PHE A 238 4.07 4.05 17.56
CA PHE A 238 5.29 3.96 16.76
C PHE A 238 6.49 4.69 17.36
N GLY A 239 6.30 5.52 18.40
CA GLY A 239 7.36 6.32 19.00
C GLY A 239 7.80 7.51 18.13
N TRP A 240 8.53 8.45 18.72
CA TRP A 240 8.87 9.74 18.07
C TRP A 240 9.76 9.62 16.83
N ALA A 241 10.56 8.56 16.71
CA ALA A 241 11.53 8.39 15.62
C ALA A 241 10.90 8.08 14.25
N ALA A 242 9.61 7.74 14.19
CA ALA A 242 8.91 7.37 12.95
C ALA A 242 8.22 8.56 12.24
N VAL A 243 8.34 9.78 12.77
CA VAL A 243 7.61 10.97 12.31
C VAL A 243 8.46 11.88 11.41
N LEU A 244 9.77 11.65 11.35
CA LEU A 244 10.75 12.41 10.55
C LEU A 244 11.22 11.61 9.35
#